data_AF-A0A519LNF8-F1
#
_entry.id   AF-A0A519LNF8-F1
#
_cell.length_a   1.000
_cell.length_b   1.000
_cell.length_c   1.000
_cell.angle_alpha   90.00
_cell.angle_beta   90.00
_cell.angle_gamma   90.00
#
_symmetry.space_group_name_H-M   'P 1'
#
loop_
_entity.id
_entity.type
_entity.pdbx_description
1 polymer ?
#
loop_
_entity_poly.entity_id
_entity_poly.type
_entity_poly.pdbx_seq_one_letter_code
_entity_poly.pdbx_strand_id
1 'polypeptide(L)'
;MTASLPDFRSPTFLRQHLRDTMAFYDPVATDPSGGLYHFFLDDGTVYDTRTRHLVSATRFVVTHAMLYRTTGEARYQAGMRHALQFVRDAFLDPATGGYAWLIDWHDGRATVLDATRHCYGMAFVMLAYARAFEAGMPEARAWLAEAFDTAERHFWQPSQGLYADESSPDWALTGYRGQNANMHACE
;
A
#
# COMPACT_ATOMS: atom_id res chain seq x y z
N MET A 1 -16.51 37.67 12.35
CA MET A 1 -17.14 36.57 13.11
C MET A 1 -16.21 35.38 13.01
N THR A 2 -15.65 34.90 14.13
CA THR A 2 -14.86 33.67 14.13
C THR A 2 -15.81 32.50 13.95
N ALA A 3 -15.69 31.75 12.86
CA ALA A 3 -16.48 30.55 12.67
C ALA A 3 -16.24 29.58 13.83
N SER A 4 -17.30 29.00 14.38
CA SER A 4 -17.18 27.92 15.37
C SER A 4 -16.50 26.72 14.72
N LEU A 5 -15.54 26.11 15.41
CA LEU A 5 -14.89 24.89 14.94
C LEU A 5 -15.92 23.74 14.79
N PRO A 6 -15.71 22.82 13.84
CA PRO A 6 -16.53 21.61 13.72
C PRO A 6 -16.46 20.74 14.98
N ASP A 7 -17.50 19.93 15.22
CA ASP A 7 -17.40 18.82 16.17
C ASP A 7 -16.60 17.68 15.55
N PHE A 8 -15.31 17.63 15.85
CA PHE A 8 -14.37 16.65 15.32
C PHE A 8 -14.66 15.19 15.75
N ARG A 9 -15.55 14.97 16.73
CA ARG A 9 -15.94 13.63 17.18
C ARG A 9 -17.23 13.13 16.50
N SER A 10 -17.93 14.01 15.79
CA SER A 10 -19.17 13.68 15.12
C SER A 10 -18.94 12.69 13.96
N PRO A 11 -19.71 11.59 13.87
CA PRO A 11 -19.69 10.71 12.69
C PRO A 11 -20.01 11.44 11.38
N THR A 12 -20.78 12.52 11.43
CA THR A 12 -21.08 13.34 10.24
C THR A 12 -19.84 14.08 9.77
N PHE A 13 -19.09 14.70 10.69
CA PHE A 13 -17.83 15.37 10.36
C PHE A 13 -16.82 14.37 9.78
N LEU A 14 -16.62 13.23 10.43
CA LEU A 14 -15.65 12.22 9.99
C LEU A 14 -15.97 11.67 8.59
N ARG A 15 -17.25 11.38 8.32
CA ARG A 15 -17.69 10.92 6.98
C ARG A 15 -17.56 12.01 5.92
N GLN A 16 -17.81 13.27 6.26
CA GLN A 16 -17.63 14.36 5.32
C GLN A 16 -16.16 14.57 4.99
N HIS A 17 -15.29 14.59 6.00
CA HIS A 17 -13.85 14.78 5.80
C HIS A 17 -13.22 13.66 4.96
N LEU A 18 -13.70 12.41 5.11
CA LEU A 18 -13.33 11.30 4.24
C LEU A 18 -13.70 11.57 2.77
N ARG A 19 -14.90 12.10 2.50
CA ARG A 19 -15.31 12.48 1.13
C ARG A 19 -14.50 13.65 0.60
N ASP A 20 -14.23 14.65 1.41
CA ASP A 20 -13.43 15.81 1.03
C ASP A 20 -12.00 15.39 0.64
N THR A 21 -11.43 14.43 1.39
CA THR A 21 -10.13 13.84 1.08
C THR A 21 -10.16 13.09 -0.25
N MET A 22 -11.19 12.29 -0.50
CA MET A 22 -11.30 11.57 -1.77
C MET A 22 -11.62 12.47 -2.96
N ALA A 23 -12.32 13.59 -2.75
CA ALA A 23 -12.57 14.57 -3.80
C ALA A 23 -11.28 15.18 -4.37
N PHE A 24 -10.19 15.18 -3.60
CA PHE A 24 -8.85 15.55 -4.08
C PHE A 24 -8.26 14.48 -5.02
N TYR A 25 -8.35 13.20 -4.67
CA TYR A 25 -7.70 12.11 -5.42
C TYR A 25 -8.53 11.58 -6.58
N ASP A 26 -9.84 11.44 -6.42
CA ASP A 26 -10.74 10.77 -7.36
C ASP A 26 -10.59 11.24 -8.82
N PRO A 27 -10.44 12.55 -9.12
CA PRO A 27 -10.38 13.02 -10.50
C PRO A 27 -9.05 12.74 -11.21
N VAL A 28 -7.97 12.50 -10.47
CA VAL A 28 -6.58 12.56 -10.98
C VAL A 28 -5.72 11.36 -10.63
N ALA A 29 -6.03 10.61 -9.57
CA ALA A 29 -5.09 9.65 -9.00
C ALA A 29 -5.02 8.32 -9.76
N THR A 30 -6.08 7.90 -10.46
CA THR A 30 -6.08 6.62 -11.17
C THR A 30 -5.25 6.73 -12.44
N ASP A 31 -4.25 5.85 -12.58
CA ASP A 31 -3.52 5.65 -13.83
C ASP A 31 -4.18 4.49 -14.60
N PRO A 32 -4.81 4.74 -15.77
CA PRO A 32 -5.48 3.71 -16.54
C PRO A 32 -4.54 2.60 -17.03
N SER A 33 -3.23 2.87 -17.11
CA SER A 33 -2.24 1.86 -17.50
C SER A 33 -1.90 0.89 -16.37
N GLY A 34 -2.10 1.28 -15.11
CA GLY A 34 -1.82 0.43 -13.95
C GLY A 34 -1.68 1.24 -12.65
N GLY A 35 -2.41 0.83 -11.61
CA GLY A 35 -2.31 1.44 -10.29
C GLY A 35 -2.76 2.89 -10.20
N LEU A 36 -2.11 3.64 -9.32
CA LEU A 36 -2.39 5.05 -9.06
C LEU A 36 -1.10 5.87 -9.18
N TYR A 37 -1.23 7.15 -9.53
CA TYR A 37 -0.15 8.12 -9.38
C TYR A 37 0.14 8.38 -7.91
N HIS A 38 1.39 8.71 -7.59
CA HIS A 38 1.86 8.80 -6.20
C HIS A 38 2.33 10.20 -5.78
N PHE A 39 2.37 11.15 -6.71
CA PHE A 39 3.00 12.45 -6.53
C PHE A 39 2.07 13.56 -6.97
N PHE A 40 1.51 14.26 -6.00
CA PHE A 40 0.49 15.29 -6.20
C PHE A 40 0.97 16.62 -5.61
N LEU A 41 0.69 17.73 -6.28
CA LEU A 41 0.79 19.07 -5.72
C LEU A 41 -0.49 19.42 -4.92
N ASP A 42 -0.47 20.53 -4.19
CA ASP A 42 -1.60 20.99 -3.37
C ASP A 42 -2.89 21.21 -4.16
N ASP A 43 -2.80 21.48 -5.47
CA ASP A 43 -3.93 21.66 -6.38
C ASP A 43 -4.43 20.36 -7.04
N GLY A 44 -3.80 19.22 -6.72
CA GLY A 44 -4.10 17.91 -7.30
C GLY A 44 -3.31 17.57 -8.57
N THR A 45 -2.47 18.48 -9.08
CA THR A 45 -1.63 18.19 -10.25
C THR A 45 -0.69 17.02 -9.98
N VAL A 46 -0.72 16.01 -10.85
CA VAL A 46 0.26 14.93 -10.83
C VAL A 46 1.56 15.42 -11.45
N TYR A 47 2.61 15.59 -10.64
CA TYR A 47 3.89 16.15 -11.12
C TYR A 47 4.93 15.08 -11.48
N ASP A 48 4.74 13.85 -11.02
CA ASP A 48 5.53 12.69 -11.43
C ASP A 48 4.58 11.53 -11.75
N THR A 49 4.48 11.25 -13.05
CA THR A 49 3.58 10.24 -13.59
C THR A 49 4.24 8.87 -13.73
N ARG A 50 5.51 8.69 -13.36
CA ARG A 50 6.27 7.46 -13.65
C ARG A 50 6.77 6.76 -12.41
N THR A 51 7.33 7.49 -11.45
CA THR A 51 7.86 6.87 -10.25
C THR A 51 6.70 6.29 -9.44
N ARG A 52 6.87 5.04 -8.98
CA ARG A 52 5.94 4.36 -8.09
C ARG A 52 6.72 3.75 -6.93
N HIS A 53 6.11 3.82 -5.76
CA HIS A 53 6.70 3.42 -4.48
C HIS A 53 5.76 2.42 -3.83
N LEU A 54 6.31 1.33 -3.30
CA LEU A 54 5.52 0.21 -2.79
C LEU A 54 4.50 0.64 -1.73
N VAL A 55 4.92 1.52 -0.81
CA VAL A 55 4.06 2.05 0.27
C VAL A 55 2.83 2.80 -0.26
N SER A 56 2.97 3.64 -1.29
CA SER A 56 1.80 4.33 -1.86
C SER A 56 0.88 3.36 -2.59
N ALA A 57 1.45 2.41 -3.34
CA ALA A 57 0.67 1.41 -4.07
C ALA A 57 -0.20 0.55 -3.13
N THR A 58 0.38 0.07 -2.03
CA THR A 58 -0.34 -0.72 -1.02
C THR A 58 -1.32 0.13 -0.21
N ARG A 59 -0.96 1.37 0.16
CA ARG A 59 -1.88 2.27 0.87
C ARG A 59 -3.11 2.62 0.03
N PHE A 60 -2.98 2.76 -1.28
CA PHE A 60 -4.15 2.95 -2.13
C PHE A 60 -5.08 1.73 -2.16
N VAL A 61 -4.56 0.49 -2.09
CA VAL A 61 -5.39 -0.71 -1.88
C VAL A 61 -6.17 -0.57 -0.57
N VAL A 62 -5.47 -0.26 0.53
CA VAL A 62 -6.06 -0.12 1.86
C VAL A 62 -7.15 0.95 1.87
N THR A 63 -6.86 2.13 1.32
CA THR A 63 -7.81 3.26 1.22
C THR A 63 -9.08 2.84 0.48
N HIS A 64 -8.95 2.25 -0.72
CA HIS A 64 -10.11 1.83 -1.50
C HIS A 64 -10.89 0.67 -0.85
N ALA A 65 -10.19 -0.31 -0.25
CA ALA A 65 -10.82 -1.39 0.49
C ALA A 65 -11.65 -0.86 1.68
N MET A 66 -11.09 0.07 2.44
CA MET A 66 -11.77 0.70 3.58
C MET A 66 -12.97 1.55 3.15
N LEU A 67 -12.82 2.32 2.09
CA LEU A 67 -13.90 3.13 1.52
C LEU A 67 -15.03 2.23 1.01
N TYR A 68 -14.72 1.15 0.32
CA TYR A 68 -15.72 0.18 -0.12
C TYR A 68 -16.46 -0.42 1.07
N ARG A 69 -15.75 -0.89 2.10
CA ARG A 69 -16.39 -1.44 3.32
C ARG A 69 -17.25 -0.42 4.07
N THR A 70 -16.89 0.86 4.00
CA THR A 70 -17.60 1.94 4.71
C THR A 70 -18.83 2.43 3.95
N THR A 71 -18.78 2.45 2.62
CA THR A 71 -19.78 3.12 1.78
C THR A 71 -20.60 2.17 0.91
N GLY A 72 -20.07 0.99 0.59
CA GLY A 72 -20.64 0.05 -0.38
C GLY A 72 -20.51 0.50 -1.84
N GLU A 73 -19.82 1.61 -2.13
CA GLU A 73 -19.77 2.15 -3.50
C GLU A 73 -18.88 1.30 -4.42
N ALA A 74 -19.45 0.80 -5.52
CA ALA A 74 -18.78 -0.10 -6.46
C ALA A 74 -17.47 0.47 -7.05
N ARG A 75 -17.36 1.79 -7.17
CA ARG A 75 -16.13 2.47 -7.65
C ARG A 75 -14.92 2.20 -6.75
N TYR A 76 -15.12 2.14 -5.43
CA TYR A 76 -14.01 1.83 -4.51
C TYR A 76 -13.63 0.35 -4.57
N GLN A 77 -14.60 -0.52 -4.85
CA GLN A 77 -14.29 -1.93 -5.10
C GLN A 77 -13.45 -2.11 -6.38
N ALA A 78 -13.78 -1.36 -7.44
CA ALA A 78 -13.01 -1.34 -8.68
C ALA A 78 -11.60 -0.78 -8.46
N GLY A 79 -11.47 0.36 -7.77
CA GLY A 79 -10.17 0.97 -7.45
C GLY A 79 -9.29 0.06 -6.59
N MET A 80 -9.86 -0.63 -5.60
CA MET A 80 -9.15 -1.63 -4.80
C MET A 80 -8.57 -2.75 -5.67
N ARG A 81 -9.38 -3.32 -6.58
CA ARG A 81 -8.94 -4.39 -7.48
C ARG A 81 -7.82 -3.91 -8.41
N HIS A 82 -7.98 -2.73 -9.00
CA HIS A 82 -6.98 -2.10 -9.87
C HIS A 82 -5.64 -1.90 -9.15
N ALA A 83 -5.67 -1.31 -7.95
CA ALA A 83 -4.48 -1.09 -7.14
C ALA A 83 -3.82 -2.40 -6.69
N LEU A 84 -4.62 -3.41 -6.32
CA LEU A 84 -4.10 -4.67 -5.82
C LEU A 84 -3.43 -5.50 -6.91
N GLN A 85 -4.03 -5.54 -8.10
CA GLN A 85 -3.44 -6.14 -9.28
C GLN A 85 -2.11 -5.46 -9.60
N PHE A 86 -2.07 -4.13 -9.57
CA PHE A 86 -0.82 -3.40 -9.79
C PHE A 86 0.30 -3.74 -8.81
N VAL A 87 0.01 -3.91 -7.52
CA VAL A 87 1.00 -4.38 -6.53
C VAL A 87 1.60 -5.73 -6.93
N ARG A 88 0.77 -6.66 -7.42
CA ARG A 88 1.20 -8.00 -7.83
C ARG A 88 1.93 -8.01 -9.17
N ASP A 89 1.48 -7.23 -10.14
CA ASP A 89 2.00 -7.29 -11.50
C ASP A 89 3.27 -6.45 -11.66
N ALA A 90 3.40 -5.35 -10.91
CA ALA A 90 4.48 -4.38 -11.08
C ALA A 90 5.56 -4.42 -9.99
N PHE A 91 5.24 -4.83 -8.76
CA PHE A 91 6.18 -4.80 -7.64
C PHE A 91 6.66 -6.18 -7.19
N LEU A 92 5.82 -7.20 -7.23
CA LEU A 92 6.19 -8.55 -6.79
C LEU A 92 7.22 -9.15 -7.75
N ASP A 93 8.32 -9.64 -7.18
CA ASP A 93 9.21 -10.58 -7.83
C ASP A 93 8.74 -12.01 -7.49
N PRO A 94 8.10 -12.73 -8.44
CA PRO A 94 7.55 -14.05 -8.17
C PRO A 94 8.63 -15.12 -7.94
N ALA A 95 9.89 -14.87 -8.33
CA ALA A 95 10.97 -15.83 -8.12
C ALA A 95 11.46 -15.84 -6.66
N THR A 96 11.41 -14.68 -6.00
CA THR A 96 11.92 -14.52 -4.63
C THR A 96 10.83 -14.29 -3.58
N GLY A 97 9.62 -13.91 -3.99
CA GLY A 97 8.53 -13.48 -3.10
C GLY A 97 8.69 -12.06 -2.56
N GLY A 98 9.79 -11.38 -2.88
CA GLY A 98 10.06 -10.01 -2.45
C GLY A 98 9.36 -8.98 -3.33
N TYR A 99 9.20 -7.75 -2.82
CA TYR A 99 8.61 -6.64 -3.56
C TYR A 99 9.66 -5.57 -3.83
N ALA A 100 9.69 -5.01 -5.05
CA ALA A 100 10.52 -3.86 -5.35
C ALA A 100 10.11 -2.69 -4.44
N TRP A 101 11.07 -1.91 -3.97
CA TRP A 101 10.76 -0.75 -3.14
C TRP A 101 10.28 0.43 -3.99
N LEU A 102 10.98 0.64 -5.10
CA LEU A 102 10.74 1.73 -6.04
C LEU A 102 10.83 1.22 -7.48
N ILE A 103 9.88 1.62 -8.32
CA ILE A 103 9.86 1.32 -9.75
C ILE A 103 9.63 2.59 -10.58
N ASP A 104 10.09 2.55 -11.83
CA ASP A 104 9.64 3.41 -12.91
C ASP A 104 8.56 2.66 -13.70
N TRP A 105 7.34 3.19 -13.70
CA TRP A 105 6.22 2.66 -14.47
C TRP A 105 6.04 3.46 -15.76
N HIS A 106 6.30 2.81 -16.89
CA HIS A 106 6.23 3.44 -18.20
C HIS A 106 5.76 2.45 -19.26
N ASP A 107 4.81 2.85 -20.10
CA ASP A 107 4.25 2.06 -21.20
C ASP A 107 3.83 0.63 -20.79
N GLY A 108 3.17 0.50 -19.63
CA GLY A 108 2.69 -0.78 -19.13
C GLY A 108 3.79 -1.70 -18.59
N ARG A 109 4.98 -1.18 -18.30
CA ARG A 109 6.13 -1.94 -17.83
C ARG A 109 6.75 -1.31 -16.60
N ALA A 110 7.12 -2.16 -15.65
CA ALA A 110 7.88 -1.78 -14.46
C ALA A 110 9.38 -1.98 -14.71
N THR A 111 10.17 -0.94 -14.44
CA THR A 111 11.63 -1.04 -14.29
C THR A 111 11.98 -0.82 -12.82
N VAL A 112 12.66 -1.77 -12.19
CA VAL A 112 13.05 -1.65 -10.77
C VAL A 112 14.13 -0.59 -10.62
N LEU A 113 13.86 0.43 -9.81
CA LEU A 113 14.81 1.49 -9.44
C LEU A 113 15.49 1.19 -8.10
N ASP A 114 14.75 0.56 -7.17
CA ASP A 114 15.27 0.09 -5.89
C ASP A 114 14.70 -1.29 -5.58
N ALA A 115 15.61 -2.26 -5.48
CA ALA A 115 15.30 -3.66 -5.23
C ALA A 115 15.47 -4.06 -3.74
N THR A 116 15.83 -3.13 -2.86
CA THR A 116 15.98 -3.38 -1.42
C THR A 116 14.67 -3.93 -0.86
N ARG A 117 14.74 -5.02 -0.10
CA ARG A 117 13.56 -5.63 0.52
C ARG A 117 13.43 -5.04 1.91
N HIS A 118 12.42 -4.19 2.11
CA HIS A 118 12.10 -3.63 3.42
C HIS A 118 10.99 -4.45 4.10
N CYS A 119 11.21 -4.83 5.36
CA CYS A 119 10.15 -5.41 6.20
C CYS A 119 8.99 -4.42 6.37
N TYR A 120 9.27 -3.11 6.38
CA TYR A 120 8.24 -2.07 6.31
C TYR A 120 7.34 -2.23 5.07
N GLY A 121 7.93 -2.48 3.90
CA GLY A 121 7.18 -2.74 2.67
C GLY A 121 6.35 -4.02 2.76
N MET A 122 6.92 -5.09 3.30
CA MET A 122 6.21 -6.36 3.52
C MET A 122 5.01 -6.21 4.45
N ALA A 123 5.14 -5.43 5.53
CA ALA A 123 4.02 -5.12 6.43
C ALA A 123 2.85 -4.47 5.69
N PHE A 124 3.12 -3.48 4.85
CA PHE A 124 2.08 -2.83 4.04
C PHE A 124 1.50 -3.74 2.95
N VAL A 125 2.29 -4.66 2.39
CA VAL A 125 1.79 -5.69 1.46
C VAL A 125 0.81 -6.63 2.18
N MET A 126 1.16 -7.11 3.38
CA MET A 126 0.27 -7.93 4.20
C MET A 126 -1.01 -7.18 4.54
N LEU A 127 -0.91 -5.91 4.96
CA LEU A 127 -2.06 -5.06 5.23
C LEU A 127 -2.95 -4.91 3.97
N ALA A 128 -2.37 -4.63 2.80
CA ALA A 128 -3.13 -4.52 1.55
C ALA A 128 -3.91 -5.80 1.23
N TYR A 129 -3.27 -6.98 1.35
CA TYR A 129 -3.95 -8.26 1.13
C TYR A 129 -5.03 -8.53 2.18
N ALA A 130 -4.77 -8.25 3.46
CA ALA A 130 -5.75 -8.41 4.53
C ALA A 130 -6.99 -7.54 4.31
N ARG A 131 -6.81 -6.25 3.98
CA ARG A 131 -7.93 -5.33 3.72
C ARG A 131 -8.70 -5.71 2.45
N ALA A 132 -8.03 -6.17 1.41
CA ALA A 132 -8.70 -6.68 0.21
C ALA A 132 -9.53 -7.94 0.49
N PHE A 133 -9.00 -8.86 1.30
CA PHE A 133 -9.72 -10.06 1.72
C PHE A 133 -10.98 -9.69 2.53
N GLU A 134 -10.85 -8.81 3.52
CA GLU A 134 -11.99 -8.29 4.29
C GLU A 134 -13.04 -7.57 3.42
N ALA A 135 -12.61 -6.94 2.33
CA ALA A 135 -13.46 -6.26 1.36
C ALA A 135 -14.10 -7.21 0.32
N GLY A 136 -13.94 -8.52 0.49
CA GLY A 136 -14.63 -9.54 -0.30
C GLY A 136 -13.85 -10.02 -1.53
N MET A 137 -12.51 -9.98 -1.49
CA MET A 137 -11.64 -10.57 -2.52
C MET A 137 -10.99 -11.86 -1.97
N PRO A 138 -11.63 -13.04 -2.16
CA PRO A 138 -11.21 -14.27 -1.49
C PRO A 138 -9.79 -14.74 -1.87
N GLU A 139 -9.32 -14.42 -3.07
CA GLU A 139 -7.98 -14.77 -3.56
C GLU A 139 -6.87 -14.14 -2.71
N ALA A 140 -7.13 -12.96 -2.14
CA ALA A 140 -6.15 -12.25 -1.31
C ALA A 140 -5.77 -13.01 -0.03
N ARG A 141 -6.57 -13.98 0.41
CA ARG A 141 -6.22 -14.83 1.56
C ARG A 141 -4.97 -15.66 1.31
N ALA A 142 -4.84 -16.25 0.12
CA ALA A 142 -3.67 -17.03 -0.23
C ALA A 142 -2.43 -16.13 -0.34
N TRP A 143 -2.59 -14.96 -0.95
CA TRP A 143 -1.51 -13.98 -1.12
C TRP A 143 -1.03 -13.40 0.22
N LEU A 144 -1.94 -13.19 1.18
CA LEU A 144 -1.58 -12.81 2.53
C LEU A 144 -0.72 -13.89 3.21
N ALA A 145 -1.11 -15.16 3.10
CA ALA A 145 -0.33 -16.25 3.66
C ALA A 145 1.07 -16.34 3.04
N GLU A 146 1.18 -16.21 1.71
CA GLU A 146 2.46 -16.19 1.00
C GLU A 146 3.36 -15.01 1.46
N ALA A 147 2.79 -13.82 1.62
CA ALA A 147 3.53 -12.64 2.09
C ALA A 147 3.99 -12.80 3.54
N PHE A 148 3.13 -13.35 4.40
CA PHE A 148 3.46 -13.66 5.79
C PHE A 148 4.59 -14.69 5.88
N ASP A 149 4.48 -15.81 5.16
CA ASP A 149 5.51 -16.85 5.14
C ASP A 149 6.85 -16.31 4.63
N THR A 150 6.82 -15.38 3.66
CA THR A 150 8.01 -14.69 3.16
C THR A 150 8.63 -13.81 4.26
N ALA A 151 7.83 -13.01 4.97
CA ALA A 151 8.31 -12.18 6.07
C ALA A 151 8.88 -13.01 7.23
N GLU A 152 8.20 -14.10 7.60
CA GLU A 152 8.66 -15.04 8.63
C GLU A 152 9.98 -15.72 8.25
N ARG A 153 10.13 -16.13 6.98
CA ARG A 153 11.35 -16.78 6.52
C ARG A 153 12.56 -15.86 6.53
N HIS A 154 12.37 -14.60 6.13
CA HIS A 154 13.49 -13.73 5.79
C HIS A 154 13.77 -12.63 6.83
N PHE A 155 12.74 -12.10 7.49
CA PHE A 155 12.89 -10.98 8.43
C PHE A 155 12.76 -11.38 9.90
N TRP A 156 11.98 -12.41 10.24
CA TRP A 156 11.75 -12.76 11.64
C TRP A 156 13.05 -13.16 12.35
N GLN A 157 13.28 -12.65 13.55
CA GLN A 157 14.44 -12.96 14.38
C GLN A 157 13.97 -13.64 15.69
N PRO A 158 13.88 -14.98 15.73
CA PRO A 158 13.27 -15.70 16.86
C PRO A 158 13.88 -15.38 18.22
N SER A 159 15.19 -15.13 18.29
CA SER A 159 15.87 -14.79 19.55
C SER A 159 15.51 -13.41 20.09
N GLN A 160 15.01 -12.51 19.23
CA GLN A 160 14.60 -11.15 19.59
C GLN A 160 13.08 -10.99 19.69
N GLY A 161 12.31 -11.91 19.09
CA GLY A 161 10.86 -11.79 18.99
C GLY A 161 10.41 -10.59 18.15
N LEU A 162 11.24 -10.17 17.19
CA LEU A 162 11.04 -9.00 16.33
C LEU A 162 11.56 -9.27 14.92
N TYR A 163 11.09 -8.49 13.94
CA TYR A 163 11.58 -8.50 12.57
C TYR A 163 12.83 -7.61 12.41
N ALA A 164 13.76 -8.08 11.56
CA ALA A 164 14.81 -7.25 10.98
C ALA A 164 14.21 -6.24 9.97
N ASP A 165 14.93 -5.16 9.69
CA ASP A 165 14.34 -4.03 8.99
C ASP A 165 14.41 -4.15 7.45
N GLU A 166 15.56 -4.57 6.93
CA GLU A 166 15.80 -4.58 5.49
C GLU A 166 16.85 -5.64 5.08
N SER A 167 16.80 -6.01 3.80
CA SER A 167 17.77 -6.90 3.16
C SER A 167 18.03 -6.51 1.71
N SER A 168 19.13 -7.01 1.18
CA SER A 168 19.40 -7.01 -0.25
C SER A 168 18.37 -7.86 -1.03
N PRO A 169 18.33 -7.78 -2.37
CA PRO A 169 17.37 -8.53 -3.18
C PRO A 169 17.48 -10.06 -3.05
N ASP A 170 18.64 -10.57 -2.67
CA ASP A 170 18.95 -11.99 -2.39
C ASP A 170 18.75 -12.37 -0.92
N TRP A 171 18.07 -11.53 -0.14
CA TRP A 171 17.69 -11.75 1.26
C TRP A 171 18.85 -11.75 2.27
N ALA A 172 19.97 -11.08 1.96
CA ALA A 172 20.99 -10.83 2.97
C ALA A 172 20.58 -9.64 3.86
N LEU A 173 20.26 -9.93 5.12
CA LEU A 173 19.86 -8.93 6.10
C LEU A 173 20.98 -7.91 6.38
N THR A 174 20.63 -6.64 6.52
CA THR A 174 21.56 -5.62 7.01
C THR A 174 21.69 -5.68 8.54
N GLY A 175 22.64 -4.90 9.09
CA GLY A 175 22.80 -4.76 10.54
C GLY A 175 21.80 -3.83 11.21
N TYR A 176 21.06 -3.02 10.43
CA TYR A 176 20.11 -2.05 10.98
C TYR A 176 18.87 -2.73 11.56
N ARG A 177 18.32 -2.18 12.65
CA ARG A 177 17.07 -2.62 13.28
C ARG A 177 16.23 -1.39 13.60
N GLY A 178 15.00 -1.39 13.10
CA GLY A 178 14.05 -0.29 13.26
C GLY A 178 12.79 -0.73 13.98
N GLN A 179 12.29 0.14 14.88
CA GLN A 179 10.97 -0.07 15.48
C GLN A 179 9.84 0.01 14.44
N ASN A 180 10.02 0.83 13.40
CA ASN A 180 8.95 1.25 12.51
C ASN A 180 8.38 0.10 11.67
N ALA A 181 9.25 -0.78 11.16
CA ALA A 181 8.81 -1.99 10.46
C ALA A 181 8.01 -2.93 11.38
N ASN A 182 8.44 -3.06 12.65
CA ASN A 182 7.76 -3.88 13.65
C ASN A 182 6.40 -3.29 14.07
N MET A 183 6.32 -1.96 14.20
CA MET A 183 5.06 -1.27 14.47
C MET A 183 4.03 -1.54 13.38
N HIS A 184 4.41 -1.43 12.10
CA HIS A 184 3.50 -1.72 10.99
C HIS A 184 3.28 -3.23 10.74
N ALA A 185 4.20 -4.10 11.15
CA ALA A 185 3.94 -5.55 11.14
C ALA A 185 2.89 -5.95 12.20
N CYS A 186 2.73 -5.16 13.26
CA CYS A 186 1.69 -5.33 14.27
C CYS A 186 0.32 -4.76 13.84
N GLU A 187 0.30 -3.75 12.96
CA GLU A 187 -0.91 -3.11 12.41
C GLU A 187 -1.74 -4.07 11.55
#